data_AF-A0A1B2R7Q1-F1
#
_entry.id   AF-A0A1B2R7Q1-F1
#
_cell.length_a   1.000
_cell.length_b   1.000
_cell.length_c   1.000
_cell.angle_alpha   90.00
_cell.angle_beta   90.00
_cell.angle_gamma   90.00
#
_symmetry.space_group_name_H-M   'P 1'
#
loop_
_entity.id
_entity.type
_entity.pdbx_description
1 polymer ?
#
loop_
_entity_poly.entity_id
_entity_poly.type
_entity_poly.pdbx_seq_one_letter_code
_entity_poly.pdbx_strand_id
1 'polypeptide(L)'
;MTARDLRRQRRCAFPQHLSFYKATFAAGLSLAAAGGAFAQCVSTGPVMAPSGCVDWGSGDFTITSTGIVNGTGNIFGYALRAAGTVGTLFNQGTISSGSSDGIVVASGTSVTAIINEGMITSPTALRNVGTISNITNATNAYFSGTSVYGIENDGRFVAAHIGTLNNNGIITASSPTAAASAALANVGPLASLDTLNNTGSIWGSSTLGAGLSNAAGSTIGTVNNAPAADIIGVTTGLLNSGTIGTIANRGLIAGTSLAGDEAYGIRANGGSISLIQNENGGAIRGAFAGVLVEGANVQAIDNAGTLASASSFLSGSTTSPYVGLLARNSASIGSVSNSGTITGLYNAIQVDSTSTIGPIANTGVIAGDITSASTTDLVMAGGSGNAIGTLTGASGGVGAADKGFIKLTGANLVFTSGNLLLNDDIGVDASHAVINSGATLQISNPITVHGNYTQTGGGLSIDAANATSYGYLDVSGNASVSNTAISLNGGGLAAGQSYSVVRAGGSAAYSGNTAFVSTNNGLLAQTSTSGGALVVTLFPDAQHHYWDGTNTGADGAIARGGRARGRPPARTGPAPTAPATASWTPRTCARCSAAPREPSLSTPARAPSMSAACSSPPTAIASPARRSA
;
A
#
# COMPACT_ATOMS: atom_id res chain seq x y z
N MET A 1 -16.17 -54.66 -12.84
CA MET A 1 -14.89 -55.12 -12.25
C MET A 1 -14.80 -54.59 -10.83
N THR A 2 -14.49 -55.47 -9.90
CA THR A 2 -14.49 -55.27 -8.45
C THR A 2 -13.17 -54.66 -7.92
N ALA A 3 -13.31 -54.00 -6.77
CA ALA A 3 -12.32 -53.76 -5.70
C ALA A 3 -11.13 -52.81 -5.97
N ARG A 4 -11.18 -51.59 -5.39
CA ARG A 4 -10.38 -51.25 -4.19
C ARG A 4 -10.64 -49.81 -3.71
N ASP A 5 -10.68 -49.70 -2.38
CA ASP A 5 -10.95 -48.55 -1.52
C ASP A 5 -10.17 -47.26 -1.82
N LEU A 6 -10.82 -46.11 -1.58
CA LEU A 6 -10.44 -45.14 -0.54
C LEU A 6 -11.40 -43.94 -0.53
N ARG A 7 -12.45 -44.03 0.30
CA ARG A 7 -13.11 -42.85 0.89
C ARG A 7 -12.54 -42.63 2.31
N ARG A 8 -12.31 -41.36 2.64
CA ARG A 8 -12.03 -40.74 3.95
C ARG A 8 -10.55 -40.56 4.32
N GLN A 9 -10.08 -39.32 4.19
CA GLN A 9 -9.26 -38.69 5.24
C GLN A 9 -9.83 -37.31 5.58
N ARG A 10 -10.61 -37.26 6.67
CA ARG A 10 -10.72 -36.10 7.56
C ARG A 10 -9.77 -36.36 8.73
N ARG A 11 -9.11 -35.29 9.18
CA ARG A 11 -8.29 -35.13 10.41
C ARG A 11 -6.84 -35.62 10.34
N CYS A 12 -5.93 -34.65 10.29
CA CYS A 12 -4.67 -34.55 11.05
C CYS A 12 -4.33 -33.04 11.04
N ALA A 13 -4.56 -32.27 12.11
CA ALA A 13 -3.66 -32.11 13.25
C ALA A 13 -2.25 -31.67 12.81
N PHE A 14 -2.02 -30.34 12.83
CA PHE A 14 -0.69 -29.73 12.82
C PHE A 14 0.13 -30.26 14.01
N PRO A 15 1.37 -30.75 13.83
CA PRO A 15 2.26 -30.97 14.95
C PRO A 15 2.89 -29.63 15.35
N GLN A 16 2.63 -29.25 16.60
CA GLN A 16 3.48 -28.32 17.36
C GLN A 16 4.88 -28.95 17.48
N HIS A 17 5.90 -28.38 16.84
CA HIS A 17 7.29 -28.72 17.13
C HIS A 17 7.77 -27.90 18.33
N LEU A 18 7.42 -28.38 19.53
CA LEU A 18 8.09 -28.05 20.77
C LEU A 18 9.30 -28.98 20.89
N SER A 19 10.44 -28.60 20.30
CA SER A 19 11.68 -29.35 20.49
C SER A 19 12.32 -28.97 21.83
N PHE A 20 12.03 -29.76 22.87
CA PHE A 20 12.89 -29.85 24.05
C PHE A 20 14.25 -30.42 23.63
N TYR A 21 15.30 -29.59 23.66
CA TYR A 21 16.68 -30.07 23.57
C TYR A 21 17.01 -30.89 24.82
N LYS A 22 17.04 -32.21 24.70
CA LYS A 22 17.71 -33.09 25.66
C LYS A 22 19.21 -33.00 25.40
N ALA A 23 19.94 -32.36 26.32
CA ALA A 23 21.39 -32.45 26.37
C ALA A 23 21.81 -33.85 26.86
N THR A 24 22.34 -34.68 25.97
CA THR A 24 23.06 -35.90 26.35
C THR A 24 24.49 -35.52 26.76
N PHE A 25 24.77 -35.61 28.06
CA PHE A 25 26.12 -35.51 28.62
C PHE A 25 26.89 -36.81 28.29
N ALA A 26 27.81 -36.76 27.33
CA ALA A 26 28.79 -37.81 27.13
C ALA A 26 30.13 -37.34 27.72
N ALA A 27 30.48 -37.86 28.89
CA ALA A 27 31.79 -37.69 29.50
C ALA A 27 32.79 -38.58 28.75
N GLY A 28 33.45 -38.00 27.74
CA GLY A 28 34.63 -38.58 27.10
C GLY A 28 35.87 -37.87 27.61
N LEU A 29 36.61 -38.51 28.52
CA LEU A 29 37.92 -38.08 28.99
C LEU A 29 38.92 -38.23 27.83
N SER A 30 39.19 -37.16 27.08
CA SER A 30 40.28 -37.12 26.11
C SER A 30 41.53 -36.52 26.74
N LEU A 31 42.61 -37.30 26.67
CA LEU A 31 43.93 -37.02 27.21
C LEU A 31 44.60 -35.88 26.42
N ALA A 32 45.18 -34.93 27.14
CA ALA A 32 45.74 -33.68 26.64
C ALA A 32 46.73 -33.84 25.48
N ALA A 33 46.49 -33.08 24.41
CA ALA A 33 47.51 -32.69 23.45
C ALA A 33 47.81 -31.20 23.62
N ALA A 34 49.10 -30.90 23.83
CA ALA A 34 49.80 -29.61 23.92
C ALA A 34 48.94 -28.32 23.88
N GLY A 35 48.95 -27.58 25.00
CA GLY A 35 48.29 -26.29 25.17
C GLY A 35 48.81 -25.21 24.23
N GLY A 36 47.91 -24.69 23.39
CA GLY A 36 47.99 -23.31 22.94
C GLY A 36 47.61 -22.39 24.11
N ALA A 37 48.39 -21.34 24.35
CA ALA A 37 48.07 -20.34 25.35
C ALA A 37 46.69 -19.72 25.07
N PHE A 38 45.77 -19.82 26.03
CA PHE A 38 44.44 -19.23 25.95
C PHE A 38 44.56 -17.70 26.05
N ALA A 39 43.98 -16.97 25.10
CA ALA A 39 43.97 -15.52 25.12
C ALA A 39 43.00 -15.03 26.21
N GLN A 40 43.54 -14.53 27.33
CA GLN A 40 42.77 -13.85 28.36
C GLN A 40 42.13 -12.58 27.76
N CYS A 41 40.86 -12.32 28.08
CA CYS A 41 40.18 -11.13 27.57
C CYS A 41 40.83 -9.85 28.13
N VAL A 42 40.95 -8.83 27.28
CA VAL A 42 41.44 -7.51 27.68
C VAL A 42 40.29 -6.75 28.35
N SER A 43 40.57 -6.12 29.49
CA SER A 43 39.55 -5.43 30.30
C SER A 43 39.69 -3.90 30.32
N THR A 44 40.71 -3.33 29.65
CA THR A 44 40.98 -1.89 29.68
C THR A 44 41.57 -1.35 28.37
N GLY A 45 41.25 -0.08 28.08
CA GLY A 45 41.90 0.73 27.04
C GLY A 45 41.23 0.69 25.67
N PRO A 46 41.46 1.71 24.81
CA PRO A 46 41.04 1.67 23.42
C PRO A 46 41.80 0.56 22.67
N VAL A 47 41.11 -0.15 21.79
CA VAL A 47 41.74 -1.17 20.94
C VAL A 47 42.27 -0.48 19.68
N MET A 48 43.60 -0.39 19.58
CA MET A 48 44.29 0.26 18.46
C MET A 48 45.04 -0.71 17.54
N ALA A 49 45.13 -1.99 17.95
CA ALA A 49 45.81 -3.09 17.26
C ALA A 49 45.03 -4.40 17.52
N PRO A 50 45.36 -5.51 16.82
CA PRO A 50 44.69 -6.79 17.07
C PRO A 50 44.74 -7.22 18.54
N SER A 51 43.59 -7.59 19.09
CA SER A 51 43.38 -8.03 20.47
C SER A 51 42.51 -9.29 20.50
N GLY A 52 42.56 -10.03 21.61
CA GLY A 52 41.66 -11.15 21.88
C GLY A 52 40.25 -10.69 22.20
N CYS A 53 39.51 -11.47 22.99
CA CYS A 53 38.22 -11.04 23.52
C CYS A 53 38.34 -9.81 24.44
N VAL A 54 37.25 -9.07 24.63
CA VAL A 54 37.16 -7.87 25.47
C VAL A 54 36.03 -8.01 26.47
N ASP A 55 36.30 -7.66 27.73
CA ASP A 55 35.28 -7.45 28.77
C ASP A 55 35.15 -5.96 29.07
N TRP A 56 34.05 -5.35 28.64
CA TRP A 56 33.74 -3.94 28.84
C TRP A 56 32.85 -3.78 30.09
N GLY A 57 33.47 -3.37 31.20
CA GLY A 57 32.82 -3.29 32.51
C GLY A 57 32.46 -1.89 33.01
N SER A 58 32.94 -0.82 32.37
CA SER A 58 32.65 0.57 32.77
C SER A 58 33.03 1.58 31.68
N GLY A 59 32.48 2.79 31.77
CA GLY A 59 32.88 3.93 30.93
C GLY A 59 32.64 3.74 29.44
N ASP A 60 33.22 4.61 28.62
CA ASP A 60 33.20 4.49 27.17
C ASP A 60 34.29 3.52 26.69
N PHE A 61 34.07 2.87 25.54
CA PHE A 61 35.02 1.96 24.91
C PHE A 61 35.19 2.30 23.43
N THR A 62 36.44 2.39 22.98
CA THR A 62 36.75 2.79 21.59
C THR A 62 37.59 1.73 20.90
N ILE A 63 37.21 1.37 19.69
CA ILE A 63 37.99 0.55 18.76
C ILE A 63 38.29 1.43 17.55
N THR A 64 39.57 1.70 17.29
CA THR A 64 39.98 2.57 16.18
C THR A 64 39.84 1.85 14.84
N SER A 65 40.00 2.58 13.74
CA SER A 65 39.94 2.01 12.38
C SER A 65 40.94 0.88 12.08
N THR A 66 42.04 0.82 12.84
CA THR A 66 43.03 -0.28 12.78
C THR A 66 42.83 -1.33 13.86
N GLY A 67 41.92 -1.08 14.81
CA GLY A 67 41.61 -1.97 15.90
C GLY A 67 40.90 -3.23 15.41
N ILE A 68 41.34 -4.39 15.90
CA ILE A 68 40.67 -5.67 15.66
C ILE A 68 40.42 -6.33 17.01
N VAL A 69 39.17 -6.63 17.31
CA VAL A 69 38.78 -7.46 18.47
C VAL A 69 38.38 -8.82 17.93
N ASN A 70 39.18 -9.84 18.21
CA ASN A 70 38.96 -11.18 17.71
C ASN A 70 38.73 -12.16 18.86
N GLY A 71 37.47 -12.56 19.05
CA GLY A 71 37.04 -13.56 20.02
C GLY A 71 37.27 -15.02 19.58
N THR A 72 37.90 -15.26 18.43
CA THR A 72 38.16 -16.62 17.93
C THR A 72 39.09 -17.36 18.90
N GLY A 73 38.55 -18.36 19.58
CA GLY A 73 39.24 -19.11 20.66
C GLY A 73 38.72 -18.78 22.07
N ASN A 74 37.85 -17.79 22.23
CA ASN A 74 37.15 -17.56 23.49
C ASN A 74 36.13 -18.67 23.75
N ILE A 75 36.29 -19.40 24.86
CA ILE A 75 35.38 -20.48 25.28
C ILE A 75 33.97 -19.99 25.61
N PHE A 76 33.82 -18.71 25.94
CA PHE A 76 32.52 -18.09 26.24
C PHE A 76 31.78 -17.60 24.99
N GLY A 77 32.38 -17.70 23.80
CA GLY A 77 31.68 -17.49 22.54
C GLY A 77 31.61 -16.05 22.01
N TYR A 78 32.16 -15.06 22.71
CA TYR A 78 32.04 -13.65 22.30
C TYR A 78 33.37 -12.98 21.93
N ALA A 79 33.32 -11.93 21.11
CA ALA A 79 34.46 -11.04 20.90
C ALA A 79 34.48 -9.88 21.90
N LEU A 80 33.34 -9.24 22.16
CA LEU A 80 33.20 -8.18 23.16
C LEU A 80 31.98 -8.43 24.04
N ARG A 81 32.13 -8.35 25.36
CA ARG A 81 31.03 -8.49 26.32
C ARG A 81 30.89 -7.23 27.18
N ALA A 82 29.70 -6.65 27.17
CA ALA A 82 29.32 -5.55 28.05
C ALA A 82 28.66 -6.07 29.35
N ALA A 83 29.15 -5.60 30.50
CA ALA A 83 28.63 -5.99 31.81
C ALA A 83 28.47 -4.77 32.73
N GLY A 84 27.34 -4.69 33.46
CA GLY A 84 27.05 -3.60 34.41
C GLY A 84 26.48 -2.35 33.73
N THR A 85 26.82 -1.17 34.22
CA THR A 85 26.43 0.10 33.57
C THR A 85 27.62 0.66 32.83
N VAL A 86 27.51 0.74 31.51
CA VAL A 86 28.58 1.18 30.62
C VAL A 86 28.12 2.33 29.72
N GLY A 87 29.10 3.08 29.23
CA GLY A 87 28.89 4.26 28.39
C GLY A 87 28.63 3.90 26.93
N THR A 88 29.40 4.53 26.05
CA THR A 88 29.31 4.37 24.61
C THR A 88 30.42 3.46 24.09
N LEU A 89 30.04 2.48 23.27
CA LEU A 89 30.98 1.77 22.39
C LEU A 89 31.09 2.54 21.07
N PHE A 90 32.28 2.97 20.71
CA PHE A 90 32.60 3.55 19.40
C PHE A 90 33.51 2.62 18.60
N ASN A 91 32.94 1.91 17.63
CA ASN A 91 33.68 0.97 16.79
C ASN A 91 33.94 1.54 15.39
N GLN A 92 35.19 1.87 15.08
CA GLN A 92 35.63 2.17 13.71
C GLN A 92 36.37 0.99 13.06
N GLY A 93 36.72 -0.04 13.83
CA GLY A 93 37.52 -1.19 13.40
C GLY A 93 36.69 -2.44 13.15
N THR A 94 37.30 -3.60 13.39
CA THR A 94 36.65 -4.90 13.20
C THR A 94 36.42 -5.60 14.53
N ILE A 95 35.18 -6.04 14.78
CA ILE A 95 34.83 -6.96 15.86
C ILE A 95 34.39 -8.27 15.24
N SER A 96 35.04 -9.38 15.60
CA SER A 96 34.64 -10.69 15.12
C SER A 96 34.87 -11.81 16.11
N SER A 97 33.93 -12.75 16.15
CA SER A 97 34.01 -14.02 16.84
C SER A 97 33.76 -15.13 15.82
N GLY A 98 34.68 -16.06 15.70
CA GLY A 98 34.47 -17.27 14.90
C GLY A 98 33.51 -18.27 15.53
N SER A 99 33.09 -18.08 16.79
CA SER A 99 32.35 -19.08 17.58
C SER A 99 30.87 -18.78 17.76
N SER A 100 30.46 -17.57 18.18
CA SER A 100 29.04 -17.25 18.40
C SER A 100 28.69 -15.79 18.20
N ASP A 101 29.11 -14.90 19.09
CA ASP A 101 28.61 -13.53 19.14
C ASP A 101 29.74 -12.50 18.93
N GLY A 102 29.50 -11.45 18.16
CA GLY A 102 30.44 -10.34 18.03
C GLY A 102 30.43 -9.51 19.31
N ILE A 103 29.29 -8.88 19.59
CA ILE A 103 29.01 -8.16 20.83
C ILE A 103 27.93 -8.89 21.62
N VAL A 104 28.14 -9.06 22.92
CA VAL A 104 27.11 -9.51 23.87
C VAL A 104 26.85 -8.43 24.90
N VAL A 105 25.62 -7.95 24.99
CA VAL A 105 25.14 -7.14 26.12
C VAL A 105 24.49 -8.07 27.12
N ALA A 106 25.14 -8.28 28.27
CA ALA A 106 24.71 -9.26 29.25
C ALA A 106 23.40 -8.87 29.96
N SER A 107 22.75 -9.86 30.57
CA SER A 107 21.59 -9.64 31.44
C SER A 107 21.88 -8.63 32.54
N GLY A 108 20.94 -7.70 32.74
CA GLY A 108 21.08 -6.62 33.73
C GLY A 108 22.05 -5.51 33.33
N THR A 109 22.68 -5.58 32.16
CA THR A 109 23.57 -4.54 31.65
C THR A 109 22.76 -3.38 31.08
N SER A 110 23.23 -2.15 31.30
CA SER A 110 22.75 -0.94 30.63
C SER A 110 23.88 -0.33 29.82
N VAL A 111 23.65 -0.18 28.53
CA VAL A 111 24.56 0.45 27.57
C VAL A 111 23.95 1.76 27.11
N THR A 112 24.73 2.85 27.21
CA THR A 112 24.28 4.16 26.76
C THR A 112 24.12 4.17 25.24
N ALA A 113 25.18 3.78 24.51
CA ALA A 113 25.11 3.72 23.06
C ALA A 113 26.10 2.70 22.46
N ILE A 114 25.75 2.19 21.29
CA ILE A 114 26.66 1.47 20.40
C ILE A 114 26.69 2.21 19.08
N ILE A 115 27.84 2.77 18.72
CA ILE A 115 28.07 3.49 17.48
C ILE A 115 29.05 2.66 16.66
N ASN A 116 28.55 2.10 15.56
CA ASN A 116 29.32 1.31 14.62
C ASN A 116 29.58 2.13 13.35
N GLU A 117 30.86 2.41 13.11
CA GLU A 117 31.43 2.97 11.87
C GLU A 117 32.30 1.95 11.13
N GLY A 118 32.55 0.78 11.74
CA GLY A 118 33.36 -0.30 11.19
C GLY A 118 32.56 -1.57 10.88
N MET A 119 33.21 -2.71 11.04
CA MET A 119 32.65 -4.03 10.74
C MET A 119 32.46 -4.86 12.00
N ILE A 120 31.25 -5.34 12.24
CA ILE A 120 30.96 -6.33 13.27
C ILE A 120 30.45 -7.58 12.54
N THR A 121 31.22 -8.66 12.61
CA THR A 121 30.95 -9.87 11.81
C THR A 121 31.15 -11.13 12.64
N SER A 122 30.09 -11.90 12.84
CA SER A 122 30.05 -13.10 13.70
C SER A 122 28.79 -13.90 13.37
N PRO A 123 28.64 -15.16 13.82
CA PRO A 123 27.39 -15.90 13.65
C PRO A 123 26.15 -15.10 14.07
N THR A 124 26.25 -14.40 15.21
CA THR A 124 25.39 -13.26 15.57
C THR A 124 26.28 -12.01 15.76
N ALA A 125 26.08 -10.94 14.99
CA ALA A 125 26.97 -9.77 15.11
C ALA A 125 26.74 -9.01 16.45
N LEU A 126 25.49 -8.83 16.87
CA LEU A 126 25.16 -8.29 18.19
C LEU A 126 24.01 -9.07 18.83
N ARG A 127 24.22 -9.55 20.06
CA ARG A 127 23.20 -10.14 20.92
C ARG A 127 22.96 -9.23 22.13
N ASN A 128 21.75 -8.68 22.24
CA ASN A 128 21.32 -7.93 23.41
C ASN A 128 20.44 -8.77 24.32
N VAL A 129 20.84 -8.93 25.58
CA VAL A 129 20.04 -9.54 26.67
C VAL A 129 19.85 -8.54 27.83
N GLY A 130 20.20 -7.28 27.61
CA GLY A 130 20.09 -6.20 28.58
C GLY A 130 19.39 -4.99 27.96
N THR A 131 19.79 -3.79 28.37
CA THR A 131 19.24 -2.53 27.87
C THR A 131 20.28 -1.77 27.06
N ILE A 132 19.95 -1.41 25.83
CA ILE A 132 20.73 -0.50 25.00
C ILE A 132 19.85 0.71 24.69
N SER A 133 20.28 1.92 25.06
CA SER A 133 19.45 3.10 24.80
C SER A 133 19.45 3.44 23.31
N ASN A 134 20.63 3.45 22.68
CA ASN A 134 20.78 3.77 21.26
C ASN A 134 21.78 2.86 20.55
N ILE A 135 21.44 2.43 19.33
CA ILE A 135 22.36 1.84 18.38
C ILE A 135 22.40 2.72 17.14
N THR A 136 23.60 3.04 16.64
CA THR A 136 23.80 3.75 15.37
C THR A 136 24.75 2.94 14.50
N ASN A 137 24.27 2.52 13.32
CA ASN A 137 25.08 1.87 12.29
C ASN A 137 25.30 2.88 11.15
N ALA A 138 26.49 3.46 11.04
CA ALA A 138 26.79 4.49 10.05
C ALA A 138 26.75 3.95 8.59
N THR A 139 26.71 4.85 7.60
CA THR A 139 26.46 4.53 6.18
C THR A 139 27.36 3.43 5.58
N ASN A 140 28.61 3.31 6.03
CA ASN A 140 29.55 2.31 5.52
C ASN A 140 29.85 1.19 6.54
N ALA A 141 29.02 1.11 7.59
CA ALA A 141 29.22 0.20 8.70
C ALA A 141 28.32 -1.04 8.57
N TYR A 142 28.80 -2.15 9.14
CA TYR A 142 28.19 -3.46 8.99
C TYR A 142 27.91 -4.13 10.33
N PHE A 143 26.67 -4.58 10.52
CA PHE A 143 26.35 -5.70 11.41
C PHE A 143 26.07 -6.93 10.55
N SER A 144 27.01 -7.85 10.49
CA SER A 144 26.97 -9.03 9.62
C SER A 144 26.84 -10.31 10.43
N GLY A 145 25.62 -10.86 10.45
CA GLY A 145 25.33 -12.21 10.93
C GLY A 145 25.73 -13.24 9.90
N THR A 146 26.74 -14.05 10.19
CA THR A 146 27.26 -15.07 9.26
C THR A 146 26.57 -16.42 9.40
N SER A 147 25.66 -16.57 10.38
CA SER A 147 24.90 -17.81 10.58
C SER A 147 23.48 -17.60 11.07
N VAL A 148 23.20 -16.55 11.86
CA VAL A 148 21.87 -16.41 12.51
C VAL A 148 21.32 -14.99 12.43
N TYR A 149 21.98 -14.00 13.03
CA TYR A 149 21.41 -12.65 13.16
C TYR A 149 22.46 -11.55 12.95
N GLY A 150 22.10 -10.47 12.27
CA GLY A 150 22.90 -9.24 12.32
C GLY A 150 22.80 -8.63 13.72
N ILE A 151 21.56 -8.40 14.16
CA ILE A 151 21.24 -7.94 15.50
C ILE A 151 20.11 -8.80 16.07
N GLU A 152 20.31 -9.35 17.27
CA GLU A 152 19.30 -10.06 18.05
C GLU A 152 19.03 -9.32 19.37
N ASN A 153 17.80 -8.85 19.56
CA ASN A 153 17.28 -8.42 20.86
C ASN A 153 16.58 -9.62 21.51
N ASP A 154 17.28 -10.30 22.43
CA ASP A 154 16.90 -11.60 22.98
C ASP A 154 16.25 -11.45 24.36
N GLY A 155 14.93 -11.28 24.34
CA GLY A 155 14.08 -11.23 25.52
C GLY A 155 13.37 -12.54 25.83
N ARG A 156 13.96 -13.70 25.48
CA ARG A 156 13.32 -15.02 25.73
C ARG A 156 13.18 -15.34 27.22
N PHE A 157 14.16 -14.95 28.03
CA PHE A 157 14.23 -15.30 29.46
C PHE A 157 14.41 -14.09 30.40
N VAL A 158 14.87 -12.96 29.87
CA VAL A 158 15.16 -11.73 30.62
C VAL A 158 14.66 -10.54 29.78
N ALA A 159 14.33 -9.41 30.41
CA ALA A 159 13.99 -8.20 29.68
C ALA A 159 15.18 -7.72 28.82
N ALA A 160 14.95 -7.66 27.52
CA ALA A 160 15.89 -7.11 26.55
C ALA A 160 15.24 -5.91 25.87
N HIS A 161 15.87 -4.75 25.99
CA HIS A 161 15.34 -3.50 25.51
C HIS A 161 16.35 -2.80 24.60
N ILE A 162 15.88 -2.35 23.45
CA ILE A 162 16.57 -1.38 22.61
C ILE A 162 15.64 -0.17 22.50
N GLY A 163 16.12 1.01 22.88
CA GLY A 163 15.36 2.25 22.69
C GLY A 163 15.26 2.57 21.19
N THR A 164 16.31 3.18 20.63
CA THR A 164 16.36 3.50 19.20
C THR A 164 17.48 2.75 18.48
N LEU A 165 17.15 2.16 17.33
CA LEU A 165 18.11 1.61 16.37
C LEU A 165 18.11 2.46 15.10
N ASN A 166 19.17 3.23 14.87
CA ASN A 166 19.40 3.99 13.65
C ASN A 166 20.31 3.19 12.71
N ASN A 167 19.76 2.64 11.64
CA ASN A 167 20.52 1.94 10.60
C ASN A 167 20.68 2.82 9.36
N ASN A 168 21.85 3.42 9.19
CA ASN A 168 22.25 4.11 7.98
C ASN A 168 23.10 3.23 7.06
N GLY A 169 23.75 2.19 7.61
CA GLY A 169 24.57 1.23 6.90
C GLY A 169 23.84 -0.07 6.56
N ILE A 170 24.53 -1.19 6.71
CA ILE A 170 24.02 -2.53 6.38
C ILE A 170 23.90 -3.37 7.65
N ILE A 171 22.70 -3.89 7.91
CA ILE A 171 22.48 -5.01 8.82
C ILE A 171 22.12 -6.20 7.94
N THR A 172 22.88 -7.28 8.03
CA THR A 172 22.63 -8.47 7.21
C THR A 172 22.70 -9.74 8.05
N ALA A 173 21.93 -10.73 7.62
CA ALA A 173 22.12 -12.11 8.05
C ALA A 173 22.19 -13.02 6.83
N SER A 174 23.16 -13.90 6.82
CA SER A 174 23.31 -14.98 5.86
C SER A 174 23.57 -16.27 6.65
N SER A 175 23.03 -17.38 6.19
CA SER A 175 23.29 -18.69 6.79
C SER A 175 23.27 -19.74 5.71
N PRO A 176 24.34 -20.53 5.55
CA PRO A 176 24.37 -21.64 4.62
C PRO A 176 23.59 -22.86 5.15
N THR A 177 23.28 -22.91 6.44
CA THR A 177 22.70 -24.09 7.11
C THR A 177 21.42 -23.80 7.88
N ALA A 178 21.20 -22.58 8.37
CA ALA A 178 19.95 -22.21 9.03
C ALA A 178 18.93 -21.76 8.00
N ALA A 179 17.79 -22.47 7.98
CA ALA A 179 16.70 -22.14 7.07
C ALA A 179 16.11 -20.75 7.39
N ALA A 180 15.92 -20.40 8.67
CA ALA A 180 15.32 -19.13 9.10
C ALA A 180 16.32 -18.27 9.89
N SER A 181 16.95 -17.31 9.21
CA SER A 181 17.75 -16.22 9.80
C SER A 181 17.01 -14.89 9.68
N ALA A 182 17.36 -13.89 10.49
CA ALA A 182 16.84 -12.54 10.30
C ALA A 182 17.97 -11.52 10.44
N ALA A 183 18.02 -10.50 9.58
CA ALA A 183 19.04 -9.46 9.72
C ALA A 183 18.86 -8.71 11.05
N LEU A 184 17.63 -8.36 11.39
CA LEU A 184 17.25 -7.83 12.69
C LEU A 184 16.14 -8.70 13.32
N ALA A 185 16.38 -9.21 14.52
CA ALA A 185 15.47 -10.08 15.24
C ALA A 185 15.14 -9.50 16.62
N ASN A 186 13.85 -9.32 16.90
CA ASN A 186 13.33 -9.05 18.23
C ASN A 186 12.65 -10.32 18.73
N VAL A 187 13.24 -10.98 19.73
CA VAL A 187 12.90 -12.37 20.06
C VAL A 187 12.56 -12.53 21.53
N GLY A 188 11.31 -12.93 21.79
CA GLY A 188 10.85 -13.38 23.09
C GLY A 188 9.91 -12.37 23.75
N PRO A 189 9.08 -12.82 24.69
CA PRO A 189 7.98 -12.03 25.23
C PRO A 189 8.43 -10.81 26.07
N LEU A 190 9.70 -10.76 26.45
CA LEU A 190 10.28 -9.64 27.20
C LEU A 190 11.19 -8.76 26.32
N ALA A 191 11.19 -8.99 25.00
CA ALA A 191 11.96 -8.22 24.05
C ALA A 191 11.15 -7.01 23.56
N SER A 192 11.74 -5.82 23.68
CA SER A 192 11.16 -4.57 23.20
C SER A 192 12.17 -3.77 22.39
N LEU A 193 11.70 -3.22 21.27
CA LEU A 193 12.40 -2.23 20.46
C LEU A 193 11.48 -1.02 20.26
N ASP A 194 11.79 0.15 20.80
CA ASP A 194 10.86 1.28 20.69
C ASP A 194 10.79 1.80 19.26
N THR A 195 11.94 2.10 18.65
CA THR A 195 11.99 2.68 17.31
C THR A 195 13.15 2.11 16.48
N LEU A 196 12.80 1.62 15.30
CA LEU A 196 13.75 1.34 14.22
C LEU A 196 13.68 2.47 13.19
N ASN A 197 14.80 3.15 12.96
CA ASN A 197 14.98 4.11 11.88
C ASN A 197 15.93 3.52 10.84
N ASN A 198 15.39 3.03 9.73
CA ASN A 198 16.18 2.51 8.62
C ASN A 198 16.32 3.55 7.52
N THR A 199 17.55 4.01 7.26
CA THR A 199 17.91 4.76 6.06
C THR A 199 18.93 4.01 5.18
N GLY A 200 19.35 2.81 5.61
CA GLY A 200 20.26 1.94 4.90
C GLY A 200 19.56 0.64 4.47
N SER A 201 20.26 -0.48 4.62
CA SER A 201 19.74 -1.79 4.24
C SER A 201 19.67 -2.75 5.43
N ILE A 202 18.55 -3.45 5.56
CA ILE A 202 18.35 -4.57 6.46
C ILE A 202 18.01 -5.78 5.61
N TRP A 203 18.93 -6.74 5.48
CA TRP A 203 18.82 -7.81 4.50
C TRP A 203 19.08 -9.21 5.04
N GLY A 204 18.01 -10.01 5.16
CA GLY A 204 18.08 -11.45 5.43
C GLY A 204 18.19 -12.26 4.15
N SER A 205 19.38 -12.79 3.87
CA SER A 205 19.72 -13.43 2.59
C SER A 205 19.63 -14.97 2.58
N SER A 206 19.33 -15.60 3.73
CA SER A 206 19.07 -17.04 3.80
C SER A 206 17.76 -17.42 3.11
N THR A 207 17.61 -18.69 2.71
CA THR A 207 16.44 -19.19 1.97
C THR A 207 15.08 -18.91 2.63
N LEU A 208 14.95 -19.03 3.97
CA LEU A 208 13.76 -18.59 4.72
C LEU A 208 14.02 -17.30 5.52
N GLY A 209 14.98 -16.50 5.05
CA GLY A 209 15.47 -15.32 5.72
C GLY A 209 14.44 -14.19 5.73
N ALA A 210 14.38 -13.48 6.85
CA ALA A 210 13.63 -12.24 6.99
C ALA A 210 14.57 -11.02 7.08
N GLY A 211 14.14 -9.86 6.56
CA GLY A 211 14.83 -8.61 6.87
C GLY A 211 14.69 -8.29 8.35
N LEU A 212 13.44 -8.11 8.78
CA LEU A 212 13.05 -7.89 10.17
C LEU A 212 12.13 -9.02 10.65
N SER A 213 12.41 -9.56 11.83
CA SER A 213 11.55 -10.54 12.52
C SER A 213 11.18 -10.05 13.92
N ASN A 214 9.89 -9.96 14.21
CA ASN A 214 9.34 -9.69 15.53
C ASN A 214 8.60 -10.93 16.03
N ALA A 215 9.22 -11.69 16.95
CA ALA A 215 8.69 -12.97 17.40
C ALA A 215 7.48 -12.81 18.33
N ALA A 216 6.73 -13.90 18.53
CA ALA A 216 5.57 -13.92 19.42
C ALA A 216 5.87 -13.36 20.82
N GLY A 217 4.96 -12.51 21.29
CA GLY A 217 5.08 -11.79 22.57
C GLY A 217 6.02 -10.58 22.57
N SER A 218 6.90 -10.46 21.57
CA SER A 218 7.84 -9.33 21.46
C SER A 218 7.13 -8.07 20.96
N THR A 219 7.68 -6.90 21.28
CA THR A 219 7.09 -5.60 20.92
C THR A 219 8.05 -4.75 20.10
N ILE A 220 7.55 -4.15 19.02
CA ILE A 220 8.21 -3.05 18.32
C ILE A 220 7.26 -1.86 18.32
N GLY A 221 7.70 -0.69 18.80
CA GLY A 221 6.86 0.51 18.78
C GLY A 221 6.65 1.00 17.35
N THR A 222 7.74 1.37 16.66
CA THR A 222 7.69 1.92 15.31
C THR A 222 8.82 1.40 14.42
N VAL A 223 8.48 1.08 13.18
CA VAL A 223 9.42 0.79 12.09
C VAL A 223 9.32 1.90 11.06
N ASN A 224 10.36 2.73 10.96
CA ASN A 224 10.50 3.78 9.95
C ASN A 224 11.46 3.29 8.86
N ASN A 225 10.96 3.10 7.65
CA ASN A 225 11.78 2.78 6.47
C ASN A 225 11.81 3.98 5.53
N ALA A 226 12.91 4.72 5.55
CA ALA A 226 13.07 5.99 4.84
C ALA A 226 13.08 5.81 3.30
N PRO A 227 12.97 6.90 2.52
CA PRO A 227 13.16 6.84 1.07
C PRO A 227 14.50 6.18 0.69
N ALA A 228 14.47 5.32 -0.32
CA ALA A 228 15.62 4.52 -0.79
C ALA A 228 16.24 3.56 0.25
N ALA A 229 15.60 3.36 1.40
CA ALA A 229 15.99 2.36 2.38
C ALA A 229 15.28 1.03 2.12
N ASP A 230 15.96 -0.06 2.48
CA ASP A 230 15.54 -1.42 2.16
C ASP A 230 15.37 -2.25 3.44
N ILE A 231 14.22 -2.91 3.58
CA ILE A 231 14.01 -4.03 4.51
C ILE A 231 13.64 -5.24 3.67
N ILE A 232 14.59 -6.13 3.45
CA ILE A 232 14.50 -7.22 2.49
C ILE A 232 14.76 -8.56 3.17
N GLY A 233 13.95 -9.55 2.85
CA GLY A 233 14.25 -10.96 3.12
C GLY A 233 14.00 -11.80 1.89
N VAL A 234 14.57 -12.99 1.83
CA VAL A 234 14.22 -13.94 0.75
C VAL A 234 12.74 -14.31 0.85
N THR A 235 12.27 -14.71 2.02
CA THR A 235 10.85 -15.07 2.22
C THR A 235 10.04 -13.88 2.70
N THR A 236 10.58 -13.01 3.54
CA THR A 236 9.76 -11.92 4.08
C THR A 236 10.59 -10.68 4.36
N GLY A 237 10.15 -9.52 3.87
CA GLY A 237 10.75 -8.25 4.28
C GLY A 237 10.62 -8.07 5.79
N LEU A 238 9.37 -8.08 6.27
CA LEU A 238 9.03 -7.98 7.69
C LEU A 238 8.07 -9.09 8.14
N LEU A 239 8.56 -9.96 9.03
CA LEU A 239 7.77 -11.00 9.69
C LEU A 239 7.35 -10.53 11.08
N ASN A 240 6.05 -10.48 11.33
CA ASN A 240 5.50 -10.13 12.65
C ASN A 240 4.63 -11.25 13.23
N SER A 241 5.08 -11.82 14.33
CA SER A 241 4.28 -12.69 15.21
C SER A 241 4.04 -12.06 16.58
N GLY A 242 4.68 -10.94 16.89
CA GLY A 242 4.48 -10.15 18.09
C GLY A 242 3.52 -8.97 17.87
N THR A 243 3.75 -7.88 18.59
CA THR A 243 3.03 -6.61 18.40
C THR A 243 3.93 -5.59 17.72
N ILE A 244 3.42 -4.94 16.68
CA ILE A 244 4.02 -3.73 16.11
C ILE A 244 3.00 -2.59 16.21
N GLY A 245 3.41 -1.42 16.70
CA GLY A 245 2.56 -0.23 16.65
C GLY A 245 2.38 0.24 15.21
N THR A 246 3.40 0.90 14.67
CA THR A 246 3.35 1.51 13.34
C THR A 246 4.49 1.02 12.45
N ILE A 247 4.16 0.72 11.19
CA ILE A 247 5.12 0.56 10.11
C ILE A 247 4.94 1.75 9.17
N ALA A 248 5.88 2.70 9.17
CA ALA A 248 5.92 3.83 8.26
C ALA A 248 6.93 3.53 7.15
N ASN A 249 6.44 3.29 5.93
CA ASN A 249 7.26 2.91 4.79
C ASN A 249 7.26 3.97 3.70
N ARG A 250 8.45 4.49 3.37
CA ARG A 250 8.75 5.35 2.22
C ARG A 250 9.82 4.75 1.30
N GLY A 251 10.39 3.61 1.68
CA GLY A 251 11.37 2.84 0.91
C GLY A 251 10.78 1.51 0.44
N LEU A 252 11.61 0.48 0.34
CA LEU A 252 11.20 -0.87 -0.03
C LEU A 252 11.12 -1.79 1.18
N ILE A 253 9.99 -2.46 1.35
CA ILE A 253 9.86 -3.65 2.21
C ILE A 253 9.53 -4.83 1.31
N ALA A 254 10.43 -5.82 1.21
CA ALA A 254 10.26 -6.88 0.22
C ALA A 254 10.66 -8.29 0.62
N GLY A 255 9.86 -9.25 0.15
CA GLY A 255 10.23 -10.66 0.02
C GLY A 255 10.71 -10.93 -1.41
N THR A 256 11.94 -11.42 -1.58
CA THR A 256 12.60 -11.51 -2.91
C THR A 256 12.65 -12.88 -3.54
N SER A 257 12.12 -13.94 -2.90
CA SER A 257 12.07 -15.26 -3.52
C SER A 257 11.32 -15.21 -4.85
N LEU A 258 11.62 -16.16 -5.75
CA LEU A 258 11.06 -16.18 -7.08
C LEU A 258 9.56 -16.54 -7.06
N ALA A 259 8.89 -16.25 -8.17
CA ALA A 259 7.47 -16.53 -8.33
C ALA A 259 7.19 -18.05 -8.23
N GLY A 260 6.35 -18.45 -7.27
CA GLY A 260 6.10 -19.85 -6.89
C GLY A 260 6.40 -20.13 -5.42
N ASP A 261 7.29 -19.33 -4.82
CA ASP A 261 7.61 -19.39 -3.40
C ASP A 261 6.72 -18.45 -2.57
N GLU A 262 6.49 -18.81 -1.30
CA GLU A 262 5.72 -18.03 -0.32
C GLU A 262 6.50 -16.77 0.14
N ALA A 263 6.80 -15.84 -0.77
CA ALA A 263 7.50 -14.59 -0.44
C ALA A 263 6.54 -13.40 -0.21
N TYR A 264 6.80 -12.63 0.84
CA TYR A 264 5.91 -11.57 1.32
C TYR A 264 6.66 -10.26 1.56
N GLY A 265 6.04 -9.11 1.27
CA GLY A 265 6.57 -7.83 1.77
C GLY A 265 6.47 -7.80 3.29
N ILE A 266 5.23 -7.85 3.79
CA ILE A 266 4.90 -7.97 5.21
C ILE A 266 4.09 -9.24 5.43
N ARG A 267 4.47 -10.03 6.45
CA ARG A 267 3.67 -11.15 6.94
C ARG A 267 3.34 -10.96 8.42
N ALA A 268 2.08 -10.66 8.72
CA ALA A 268 1.55 -10.72 10.08
C ALA A 268 1.02 -12.14 10.34
N ASN A 269 1.69 -12.88 11.21
CA ASN A 269 1.46 -14.31 11.48
C ASN A 269 1.19 -14.53 12.98
N GLY A 270 -0.09 -14.51 13.37
CA GLY A 270 -0.52 -14.62 14.76
C GLY A 270 -0.33 -13.36 15.63
N GLY A 271 0.36 -12.34 15.12
CA GLY A 271 0.64 -11.08 15.81
C GLY A 271 -0.41 -9.99 15.60
N SER A 272 -0.10 -8.78 16.05
CA SER A 272 -0.87 -7.57 15.79
C SER A 272 -0.02 -6.46 15.19
N ILE A 273 -0.63 -5.68 14.29
CA ILE A 273 -0.08 -4.43 13.76
C ILE A 273 -1.16 -3.37 13.89
N SER A 274 -0.89 -2.25 14.56
CA SER A 274 -1.89 -1.17 14.66
C SER A 274 -2.04 -0.43 13.32
N LEU A 275 -0.93 -0.01 12.71
CA LEU A 275 -0.97 0.75 11.46
C LEU A 275 0.14 0.32 10.51
N ILE A 276 -0.23 -0.03 9.28
CA ILE A 276 0.67 -0.05 8.13
C ILE A 276 0.43 1.24 7.35
N GLN A 277 1.41 2.14 7.36
CA GLN A 277 1.39 3.39 6.61
C GLN A 277 2.43 3.30 5.49
N ASN A 278 1.96 2.96 4.29
CA ASN A 278 2.80 2.93 3.10
C ASN A 278 2.66 4.26 2.36
N GLU A 279 3.57 5.18 2.64
CA GLU A 279 3.54 6.54 2.12
C GLU A 279 3.93 6.62 0.64
N ASN A 280 3.77 7.79 0.04
CA ASN A 280 4.19 8.04 -1.33
C ASN A 280 5.68 7.70 -1.55
N GLY A 281 5.98 6.95 -2.61
CA GLY A 281 7.32 6.40 -2.89
C GLY A 281 7.62 5.08 -2.16
N GLY A 282 6.84 4.71 -1.15
CA GLY A 282 6.92 3.43 -0.47
C GLY A 282 6.42 2.28 -1.33
N ALA A 283 7.15 1.16 -1.31
CA ALA A 283 6.75 -0.08 -1.94
C ALA A 283 6.81 -1.24 -0.93
N ILE A 284 5.70 -1.97 -0.80
CA ILE A 284 5.64 -3.22 -0.04
C ILE A 284 5.32 -4.34 -1.04
N ARG A 285 6.28 -5.25 -1.23
CA ARG A 285 6.24 -6.22 -2.33
C ARG A 285 6.65 -7.61 -1.91
N GLY A 286 5.93 -8.63 -2.35
CA GLY A 286 6.39 -10.01 -2.23
C GLY A 286 5.99 -10.80 -3.46
N ALA A 287 6.67 -11.91 -3.75
CA ALA A 287 6.26 -12.73 -4.87
C ALA A 287 4.82 -13.22 -4.69
N PHE A 288 4.50 -13.78 -3.53
CA PHE A 288 3.17 -14.30 -3.20
C PHE A 288 2.20 -13.21 -2.75
N ALA A 289 2.63 -12.32 -1.84
CA ALA A 289 1.82 -11.17 -1.49
C ALA A 289 2.60 -9.92 -1.07
N GLY A 290 2.04 -8.74 -1.31
CA GLY A 290 2.55 -7.51 -0.71
C GLY A 290 2.40 -7.58 0.81
N VAL A 291 1.17 -7.73 1.28
CA VAL A 291 0.83 -7.92 2.70
C VAL A 291 0.00 -9.19 2.87
N LEU A 292 0.48 -10.09 3.73
CA LEU A 292 -0.25 -11.24 4.22
C LEU A 292 -0.61 -11.05 5.69
N VAL A 293 -1.89 -11.18 6.02
CA VAL A 293 -2.41 -11.28 7.39
C VAL A 293 -2.95 -12.69 7.60
N GLU A 294 -2.36 -13.41 8.55
CA GLU A 294 -2.62 -14.82 8.81
C GLU A 294 -2.82 -15.07 10.30
N GLY A 295 -4.05 -15.36 10.72
CA GLY A 295 -4.40 -15.51 12.15
C GLY A 295 -4.03 -14.31 13.00
N ALA A 296 -3.88 -13.15 12.37
CA ALA A 296 -3.35 -11.91 12.93
C ALA A 296 -4.39 -10.78 12.81
N ASN A 297 -4.14 -9.69 13.54
CA ASN A 297 -4.92 -8.47 13.44
C ASN A 297 -4.08 -7.31 12.87
N VAL A 298 -4.56 -6.67 11.82
CA VAL A 298 -4.03 -5.39 11.33
C VAL A 298 -5.16 -4.37 11.44
N GLN A 299 -5.03 -3.38 12.32
CA GLN A 299 -6.16 -2.48 12.61
C GLN A 299 -6.42 -1.49 11.48
N ALA A 300 -5.38 -0.99 10.82
CA ALA A 300 -5.52 -0.11 9.67
C ALA A 300 -4.36 -0.26 8.67
N ILE A 301 -4.70 -0.08 7.39
CA ILE A 301 -3.73 0.06 6.30
C ILE A 301 -4.03 1.39 5.62
N ASP A 302 -3.04 2.29 5.57
CA ASP A 302 -3.07 3.51 4.77
C ASP A 302 -2.00 3.42 3.67
N ASN A 303 -2.45 3.26 2.43
CA ASN A 303 -1.60 3.08 1.27
C ASN A 303 -1.68 4.29 0.34
N ALA A 304 -0.65 5.12 0.38
CA ALA A 304 -0.34 6.14 -0.63
C ALA A 304 0.76 5.70 -1.61
N GLY A 305 1.49 4.62 -1.30
CA GLY A 305 2.49 4.00 -2.15
C GLY A 305 1.95 2.81 -2.95
N THR A 306 2.81 1.80 -3.15
CA THR A 306 2.45 0.56 -3.84
C THR A 306 2.43 -0.63 -2.89
N LEU A 307 1.29 -1.33 -2.82
CA LEU A 307 1.14 -2.67 -2.25
C LEU A 307 1.02 -3.66 -3.40
N ALA A 308 1.99 -4.55 -3.59
CA ALA A 308 1.99 -5.42 -4.77
C ALA A 308 2.46 -6.86 -4.52
N SER A 309 1.89 -7.81 -5.25
CA SER A 309 2.60 -9.07 -5.54
C SER A 309 3.65 -8.86 -6.64
N ALA A 310 4.50 -9.85 -6.92
CA ALA A 310 5.41 -9.78 -8.06
C ALA A 310 4.62 -9.63 -9.38
N SER A 311 5.13 -8.78 -10.27
CA SER A 311 4.54 -8.43 -11.58
C SER A 311 5.18 -9.18 -12.75
N SER A 312 6.19 -10.04 -12.50
CA SER A 312 6.96 -10.72 -13.54
C SER A 312 6.38 -12.10 -13.86
N PHE A 313 5.68 -12.17 -15.00
CA PHE A 313 5.48 -13.32 -15.89
C PHE A 313 5.51 -14.72 -15.26
N LEU A 314 4.35 -15.19 -14.82
CA LEU A 314 4.08 -16.62 -14.72
C LEU A 314 3.18 -17.05 -15.87
N SER A 315 3.78 -17.51 -16.96
CA SER A 315 3.12 -18.50 -17.81
C SER A 315 3.29 -19.87 -17.13
N GLY A 316 2.27 -20.32 -16.37
CA GLY A 316 2.15 -21.74 -16.02
C GLY A 316 2.02 -22.15 -14.54
N SER A 317 1.90 -21.22 -13.59
CA SER A 317 1.50 -21.57 -12.20
C SER A 317 0.10 -21.04 -11.91
N THR A 318 -0.91 -21.91 -11.96
CA THR A 318 -2.34 -21.56 -11.86
C THR A 318 -2.95 -21.76 -10.48
N THR A 319 -2.13 -22.02 -9.45
CA THR A 319 -2.62 -22.54 -8.15
C THR A 319 -2.28 -21.69 -6.93
N SER A 320 -1.72 -20.48 -7.11
CA SER A 320 -1.30 -19.62 -5.99
C SER A 320 -1.88 -18.21 -6.15
N PRO A 321 -2.35 -17.55 -5.07
CA PRO A 321 -3.25 -16.40 -5.20
C PRO A 321 -2.60 -15.07 -5.64
N TYR A 322 -1.26 -14.98 -5.71
CA TYR A 322 -0.46 -13.79 -6.10
C TYR A 322 -1.19 -12.46 -5.88
N VAL A 323 -1.18 -12.01 -4.61
CA VAL A 323 -2.12 -11.01 -4.09
C VAL A 323 -1.45 -9.71 -3.65
N GLY A 324 -2.06 -8.55 -3.90
CA GLY A 324 -1.62 -7.31 -3.24
C GLY A 324 -1.79 -7.39 -1.71
N LEU A 325 -3.03 -7.61 -1.27
CA LEU A 325 -3.44 -7.75 0.14
C LEU A 325 -4.23 -9.03 0.39
N LEU A 326 -3.73 -9.91 1.26
CA LEU A 326 -4.32 -11.22 1.57
C LEU A 326 -4.67 -11.37 3.06
N ALA A 327 -5.91 -11.76 3.36
CA ALA A 327 -6.37 -12.15 4.69
C ALA A 327 -6.79 -13.62 4.72
N ARG A 328 -6.15 -14.43 5.59
CA ARG A 328 -6.48 -15.85 5.75
C ARG A 328 -6.36 -16.37 7.18
N ASN A 329 -6.89 -17.57 7.43
CA ASN A 329 -6.76 -18.29 8.70
C ASN A 329 -7.22 -17.47 9.93
N SER A 330 -8.44 -16.97 9.93
CA SER A 330 -8.98 -16.10 11.00
C SER A 330 -8.28 -14.74 11.13
N ALA A 331 -7.83 -14.17 10.00
CA ALA A 331 -7.27 -12.83 9.97
C ALA A 331 -8.35 -11.75 10.12
N SER A 332 -7.97 -10.63 10.71
CA SER A 332 -8.80 -9.43 10.76
C SER A 332 -7.99 -8.24 10.26
N ILE A 333 -8.42 -7.69 9.12
CA ILE A 333 -7.96 -6.39 8.63
C ILE A 333 -9.06 -5.39 8.96
N GLY A 334 -8.73 -4.29 9.63
CA GLY A 334 -9.68 -3.21 9.86
C GLY A 334 -9.85 -2.33 8.61
N SER A 335 -9.75 -1.01 8.75
CA SER A 335 -9.97 -0.10 7.62
C SER A 335 -8.79 -0.10 6.64
N VAL A 336 -9.10 -0.01 5.35
CA VAL A 336 -8.11 0.19 4.29
C VAL A 336 -8.36 1.52 3.59
N SER A 337 -7.41 2.43 3.67
CA SER A 337 -7.36 3.67 2.88
C SER A 337 -6.37 3.46 1.74
N ASN A 338 -6.80 3.62 0.50
CA ASN A 338 -5.95 3.50 -0.67
C ASN A 338 -5.99 4.78 -1.50
N SER A 339 -4.92 5.57 -1.44
CA SER A 339 -4.66 6.70 -2.33
C SER A 339 -3.54 6.43 -3.34
N GLY A 340 -2.80 5.33 -3.17
CA GLY A 340 -1.81 4.81 -4.10
C GLY A 340 -2.34 3.63 -4.92
N THR A 341 -1.53 2.57 -5.06
CA THR A 341 -1.88 1.38 -5.83
C THR A 341 -1.87 0.13 -4.97
N ILE A 342 -2.96 -0.64 -5.00
CA ILE A 342 -3.00 -2.04 -4.55
C ILE A 342 -3.11 -2.91 -5.80
N THR A 343 -2.19 -3.85 -5.99
CA THR A 343 -2.21 -4.71 -7.17
C THR A 343 -1.68 -6.11 -6.91
N GLY A 344 -2.17 -7.08 -7.67
CA GLY A 344 -1.59 -8.42 -7.71
C GLY A 344 -1.69 -9.01 -9.10
N LEU A 345 -0.89 -10.05 -9.37
CA LEU A 345 -0.91 -10.74 -10.65
C LEU A 345 -2.30 -11.35 -10.94
N TYR A 346 -2.95 -11.86 -9.90
CA TYR A 346 -4.33 -12.36 -9.99
C TYR A 346 -5.28 -11.48 -9.19
N ASN A 347 -5.08 -11.41 -7.87
CA ASN A 347 -5.97 -10.66 -7.00
C ASN A 347 -5.28 -9.39 -6.50
N ALA A 348 -5.92 -8.23 -6.60
CA ALA A 348 -5.49 -7.09 -5.81
C ALA A 348 -5.75 -7.34 -4.31
N ILE A 349 -6.93 -7.90 -3.99
CA ILE A 349 -7.37 -8.18 -2.62
C ILE A 349 -8.01 -9.57 -2.57
N GLN A 350 -7.64 -10.36 -1.57
CA GLN A 350 -8.29 -11.63 -1.27
C GLN A 350 -8.58 -11.78 0.23
N VAL A 351 -9.81 -12.20 0.55
CA VAL A 351 -10.26 -12.48 1.92
C VAL A 351 -10.88 -13.88 2.00
N ASP A 352 -10.27 -14.77 2.76
CA ASP A 352 -10.78 -16.12 2.96
C ASP A 352 -11.98 -16.16 3.90
N SER A 353 -12.75 -17.26 3.88
CA SER A 353 -14.05 -17.37 4.56
C SER A 353 -14.04 -17.27 6.09
N THR A 354 -12.88 -17.45 6.71
CA THR A 354 -12.70 -17.29 8.16
C THR A 354 -12.19 -15.91 8.54
N SER A 355 -11.86 -15.06 7.55
CA SER A 355 -11.19 -13.78 7.74
C SER A 355 -12.11 -12.62 7.39
N THR A 356 -11.74 -11.43 7.85
CA THR A 356 -12.52 -10.21 7.64
C THR A 356 -11.63 -9.07 7.16
N ILE A 357 -12.24 -8.18 6.38
CA ILE A 357 -11.69 -6.88 6.01
C ILE A 357 -12.74 -5.82 6.36
N GLY A 358 -12.32 -4.71 6.96
CA GLY A 358 -13.18 -3.57 7.20
C GLY A 358 -13.43 -2.75 5.93
N PRO A 359 -14.01 -1.54 6.08
CA PRO A 359 -14.29 -0.66 4.95
C PRO A 359 -13.03 -0.29 4.16
N ILE A 360 -13.15 -0.26 2.83
CA ILE A 360 -12.12 0.15 1.89
C ILE A 360 -12.49 1.52 1.33
N ALA A 361 -11.72 2.56 1.65
CA ALA A 361 -11.81 3.87 1.02
C ALA A 361 -10.76 3.96 -0.09
N ASN A 362 -11.20 4.00 -1.35
CA ASN A 362 -10.32 4.03 -2.51
C ASN A 362 -10.40 5.39 -3.21
N THR A 363 -9.28 6.12 -3.22
CA THR A 363 -9.06 7.31 -4.06
C THR A 363 -7.93 7.11 -5.06
N GLY A 364 -7.25 5.96 -5.00
CA GLY A 364 -6.19 5.54 -5.91
C GLY A 364 -6.66 4.42 -6.84
N VAL A 365 -5.78 3.44 -7.09
CA VAL A 365 -6.04 2.31 -7.99
C VAL A 365 -6.01 0.99 -7.23
N ILE A 366 -7.04 0.17 -7.44
CA ILE A 366 -7.03 -1.26 -7.09
C ILE A 366 -7.04 -2.01 -8.43
N ALA A 367 -5.92 -2.67 -8.76
CA ALA A 367 -5.66 -3.30 -10.05
C ALA A 367 -5.44 -4.81 -9.91
N GLY A 368 -6.43 -5.59 -10.34
CA GLY A 368 -6.52 -7.04 -10.19
C GLY A 368 -7.86 -7.46 -9.59
N ASP A 369 -8.14 -8.76 -9.56
CA ASP A 369 -9.40 -9.27 -9.03
C ASP A 369 -9.56 -8.95 -7.53
N ILE A 370 -10.80 -8.79 -7.10
CA ILE A 370 -11.14 -8.63 -5.69
C ILE A 370 -11.99 -9.83 -5.29
N THR A 371 -11.48 -10.67 -4.39
CA THR A 371 -12.19 -11.87 -3.95
C THR A 371 -12.46 -11.85 -2.45
N SER A 372 -13.68 -12.18 -2.06
CA SER A 372 -14.05 -12.32 -0.65
C SER A 372 -15.01 -13.48 -0.42
N ALA A 373 -14.56 -14.44 0.37
CA ALA A 373 -15.40 -15.51 0.91
C ALA A 373 -15.88 -15.24 2.34
N SER A 374 -15.53 -14.07 2.90
CA SER A 374 -15.97 -13.60 4.22
C SER A 374 -17.48 -13.58 4.33
N THR A 375 -18.00 -13.84 5.53
CA THR A 375 -19.42 -13.68 5.88
C THR A 375 -19.80 -12.24 6.27
N THR A 376 -18.84 -11.32 6.18
CA THR A 376 -19.05 -9.88 6.41
C THR A 376 -19.04 -9.16 5.07
N ASP A 377 -19.97 -8.23 4.88
CA ASP A 377 -20.10 -7.44 3.65
C ASP A 377 -18.78 -6.75 3.30
N LEU A 378 -18.44 -6.78 2.01
CA LEU A 378 -17.32 -6.01 1.50
C LEU A 378 -17.80 -4.59 1.23
N VAL A 379 -17.35 -3.66 2.08
CA VAL A 379 -17.79 -2.26 2.04
C VAL A 379 -16.74 -1.40 1.35
N MET A 380 -17.13 -0.67 0.33
CA MET A 380 -16.27 0.24 -0.43
C MET A 380 -16.81 1.67 -0.46
N ALA A 381 -15.91 2.63 -0.42
CA ALA A 381 -16.15 4.05 -0.65
C ALA A 381 -15.15 4.59 -1.66
N GLY A 382 -15.59 5.53 -2.49
CA GLY A 382 -14.76 6.25 -3.45
C GLY A 382 -14.17 7.55 -2.92
N GLY A 383 -13.55 8.30 -3.81
CA GLY A 383 -13.01 9.62 -3.52
C GLY A 383 -14.08 10.69 -3.35
N SER A 384 -13.80 11.72 -2.55
CA SER A 384 -14.64 12.91 -2.42
C SER A 384 -14.32 13.94 -3.51
N GLY A 385 -15.28 14.81 -3.84
CA GLY A 385 -15.06 15.90 -4.79
C GLY A 385 -14.75 15.37 -6.18
N ASN A 386 -13.55 15.68 -6.70
CA ASN A 386 -13.11 15.23 -8.03
C ASN A 386 -12.20 13.98 -7.98
N ALA A 387 -11.87 13.49 -6.77
CA ALA A 387 -11.10 12.25 -6.66
C ALA A 387 -11.99 11.06 -7.02
N ILE A 388 -11.46 10.17 -7.84
CA ILE A 388 -12.15 8.96 -8.30
C ILE A 388 -11.24 7.78 -7.99
N GLY A 389 -11.72 6.84 -7.18
CA GLY A 389 -11.03 5.57 -6.97
C GLY A 389 -11.28 4.62 -8.14
N THR A 390 -10.25 3.97 -8.65
CA THR A 390 -10.36 3.05 -9.78
C THR A 390 -10.39 1.60 -9.30
N LEU A 391 -11.37 0.84 -9.77
CA LEU A 391 -11.47 -0.62 -9.66
C LEU A 391 -11.31 -1.20 -11.07
N THR A 392 -10.20 -1.91 -11.30
CA THR A 392 -9.86 -2.43 -12.63
C THR A 392 -9.01 -3.71 -12.55
N GLY A 393 -8.77 -4.35 -13.68
CA GLY A 393 -7.96 -5.56 -13.77
C GLY A 393 -6.46 -5.30 -13.59
N ALA A 394 -5.68 -6.38 -13.60
CA ALA A 394 -4.27 -6.39 -13.20
C ALA A 394 -3.35 -5.48 -14.04
N SER A 395 -3.76 -5.08 -15.26
CA SER A 395 -2.99 -4.14 -16.09
C SER A 395 -3.02 -2.71 -15.54
N GLY A 396 -4.00 -2.36 -14.71
CA GLY A 396 -4.25 -1.00 -14.24
C GLY A 396 -4.86 -0.07 -15.29
N GLY A 397 -5.08 -0.56 -16.52
CA GLY A 397 -5.79 0.18 -17.57
C GLY A 397 -7.29 0.28 -17.29
N VAL A 398 -8.01 1.11 -18.04
CA VAL A 398 -9.48 1.30 -17.88
C VAL A 398 -10.25 0.98 -19.17
N GLY A 399 -9.62 0.29 -20.13
CA GLY A 399 -10.29 -0.19 -21.32
C GLY A 399 -11.13 -1.43 -21.05
N ALA A 400 -12.00 -1.77 -21.99
CA ALA A 400 -12.82 -3.00 -21.92
C ALA A 400 -12.00 -4.30 -21.88
N ALA A 401 -10.74 -4.28 -22.32
CA ALA A 401 -9.81 -5.41 -22.21
C ALA A 401 -9.05 -5.46 -20.88
N ASP A 402 -9.12 -4.39 -20.09
CA ASP A 402 -8.41 -4.24 -18.81
C ASP A 402 -9.30 -4.58 -17.61
N LYS A 403 -10.50 -5.12 -17.83
CA LYS A 403 -11.44 -5.44 -16.78
C LYS A 403 -10.93 -6.60 -15.92
N GLY A 404 -11.04 -6.47 -14.61
CA GLY A 404 -10.92 -7.56 -13.66
C GLY A 404 -12.29 -8.07 -13.23
N PHE A 405 -12.30 -8.81 -12.12
CA PHE A 405 -13.51 -9.38 -11.55
C PHE A 405 -13.58 -9.18 -10.02
N ILE A 406 -14.74 -8.72 -9.53
CA ILE A 406 -15.06 -8.65 -8.11
C ILE A 406 -15.96 -9.83 -7.75
N LYS A 407 -15.45 -10.81 -7.00
CA LYS A 407 -16.16 -12.04 -6.62
C LYS A 407 -16.42 -12.14 -5.12
N LEU A 408 -17.69 -12.24 -4.73
CA LEU A 408 -18.09 -12.49 -3.35
C LEU A 408 -18.93 -13.76 -3.25
N THR A 409 -18.57 -14.65 -2.32
CA THR A 409 -19.34 -15.88 -2.08
C THR A 409 -20.02 -15.91 -0.70
N GLY A 410 -19.55 -15.09 0.26
CA GLY A 410 -20.05 -15.15 1.64
C GLY A 410 -20.91 -13.97 2.10
N ALA A 411 -20.99 -12.87 1.33
CA ALA A 411 -21.62 -11.64 1.78
C ALA A 411 -22.00 -10.70 0.61
N ASN A 412 -22.59 -9.53 0.91
CA ASN A 412 -22.91 -8.50 -0.07
C ASN A 412 -21.69 -7.65 -0.44
N LEU A 413 -21.72 -7.04 -1.63
CA LEU A 413 -20.85 -5.95 -2.02
C LEU A 413 -21.59 -4.64 -1.82
N VAL A 414 -21.04 -3.71 -1.05
CA VAL A 414 -21.72 -2.45 -0.70
C VAL A 414 -20.86 -1.24 -1.05
N PHE A 415 -21.29 -0.45 -2.02
CA PHE A 415 -20.74 0.87 -2.33
C PHE A 415 -21.49 1.94 -1.52
N THR A 416 -20.78 2.66 -0.67
CA THR A 416 -21.41 3.50 0.38
C THR A 416 -21.39 4.99 0.07
N SER A 417 -20.32 5.51 -0.52
CA SER A 417 -20.15 6.95 -0.77
C SER A 417 -19.01 7.21 -1.75
N GLY A 418 -18.85 8.47 -2.19
CA GLY A 418 -17.72 8.92 -3.01
C GLY A 418 -17.81 8.47 -4.47
N ASN A 419 -16.81 8.82 -5.27
CA ASN A 419 -16.75 8.50 -6.69
C ASN A 419 -15.81 7.31 -6.94
N LEU A 420 -16.30 6.31 -7.67
CA LEU A 420 -15.55 5.14 -8.10
C LEU A 420 -15.69 4.96 -9.60
N LEU A 421 -14.57 4.73 -10.30
CA LEU A 421 -14.58 4.15 -11.63
C LEU A 421 -14.66 2.63 -11.46
N LEU A 422 -15.74 2.04 -11.99
CA LEU A 422 -15.95 0.61 -11.98
C LEU A 422 -15.66 0.06 -13.38
N ASN A 423 -14.53 -0.61 -13.53
CA ASN A 423 -14.17 -1.32 -14.74
C ASN A 423 -14.32 -2.85 -14.60
N ASP A 424 -14.45 -3.37 -13.39
CA ASP A 424 -14.54 -4.80 -13.13
C ASP A 424 -15.96 -5.34 -13.30
N ASP A 425 -16.06 -6.56 -13.86
CA ASP A 425 -17.29 -7.35 -13.75
C ASP A 425 -17.49 -7.82 -12.30
N ILE A 426 -18.74 -8.04 -11.90
CA ILE A 426 -19.08 -8.36 -10.50
C ILE A 426 -19.85 -9.68 -10.45
N GLY A 427 -19.50 -10.55 -9.49
CA GLY A 427 -20.28 -11.73 -9.16
C GLY A 427 -20.49 -11.89 -7.67
N VAL A 428 -21.75 -12.04 -7.28
CA VAL A 428 -22.18 -12.36 -5.92
C VAL A 428 -23.00 -13.66 -5.93
N ASP A 429 -22.84 -14.50 -4.91
CA ASP A 429 -23.65 -15.71 -4.77
C ASP A 429 -25.15 -15.38 -4.66
N ALA A 430 -26.02 -16.33 -5.01
CA ALA A 430 -27.46 -16.09 -5.22
C ALA A 430 -28.23 -15.54 -4.00
N SER A 431 -27.69 -15.68 -2.78
CA SER A 431 -28.26 -15.12 -1.54
C SER A 431 -27.83 -13.69 -1.23
N HIS A 432 -26.96 -13.10 -2.05
CA HIS A 432 -26.36 -11.79 -1.83
C HIS A 432 -26.66 -10.83 -2.98
N ALA A 433 -26.34 -9.56 -2.77
CA ALA A 433 -26.57 -8.50 -3.75
C ALA A 433 -25.36 -7.56 -3.86
N VAL A 434 -25.32 -6.86 -4.99
CA VAL A 434 -24.51 -5.65 -5.16
C VAL A 434 -25.40 -4.46 -4.79
N ILE A 435 -24.96 -3.68 -3.81
CA ILE A 435 -25.74 -2.58 -3.23
C ILE A 435 -24.93 -1.29 -3.43
N ASN A 436 -25.52 -0.29 -4.09
CA ASN A 436 -25.02 1.07 -4.04
C ASN A 436 -25.96 1.95 -3.21
N SER A 437 -25.53 2.32 -2.01
CA SER A 437 -26.33 3.12 -1.08
C SER A 437 -25.97 4.61 -1.09
N GLY A 438 -24.95 5.03 -1.85
CA GLY A 438 -24.56 6.44 -1.88
C GLY A 438 -23.32 6.83 -2.70
N ALA A 439 -22.67 5.89 -3.38
CA ALA A 439 -21.54 6.18 -4.27
C ALA A 439 -22.01 6.68 -5.65
N THR A 440 -21.15 7.44 -6.32
CA THR A 440 -21.25 7.70 -7.76
C THR A 440 -20.37 6.70 -8.49
N LEU A 441 -20.97 5.81 -9.28
CA LEU A 441 -20.24 4.84 -10.09
C LEU A 441 -20.06 5.40 -11.51
N GLN A 442 -18.82 5.65 -11.89
CA GLN A 442 -18.44 5.94 -13.27
C GLN A 442 -18.30 4.62 -14.04
N ILE A 443 -19.08 4.51 -15.12
CA ILE A 443 -19.18 3.33 -15.96
C ILE A 443 -18.77 3.73 -17.37
N SER A 444 -17.53 3.42 -17.74
CA SER A 444 -16.98 3.73 -19.06
C SER A 444 -17.10 2.57 -20.05
N ASN A 445 -17.24 1.34 -19.51
CA ASN A 445 -17.39 0.11 -20.29
C ASN A 445 -18.64 -0.64 -19.82
N PRO A 446 -19.20 -1.55 -20.64
CA PRO A 446 -20.19 -2.52 -20.19
C PRO A 446 -19.70 -3.31 -18.96
N ILE A 447 -20.46 -3.27 -17.87
CA ILE A 447 -20.19 -4.03 -16.64
C ILE A 447 -21.30 -5.06 -16.42
N THR A 448 -20.91 -6.31 -16.28
CA THR A 448 -21.81 -7.43 -15.97
C THR A 448 -21.88 -7.61 -14.46
N VAL A 449 -23.10 -7.68 -13.94
CA VAL A 449 -23.38 -7.99 -12.54
C VAL A 449 -24.09 -9.34 -12.48
N HIS A 450 -23.35 -10.38 -12.10
CA HIS A 450 -23.87 -11.70 -11.82
C HIS A 450 -24.48 -11.73 -10.42
N GLY A 451 -25.80 -11.47 -10.35
CA GLY A 451 -26.53 -11.39 -9.10
C GLY A 451 -27.60 -10.30 -9.14
N ASN A 452 -28.12 -9.93 -7.97
CA ASN A 452 -29.05 -8.82 -7.83
C ASN A 452 -28.30 -7.50 -7.66
N TYR A 453 -28.86 -6.43 -8.22
CA TYR A 453 -28.35 -5.07 -8.06
C TYR A 453 -29.41 -4.16 -7.44
N THR A 454 -29.05 -3.46 -6.37
CA THR A 454 -29.92 -2.48 -5.72
C THR A 454 -29.20 -1.16 -5.57
N GLN A 455 -29.85 -0.07 -5.96
CA GLN A 455 -29.35 1.28 -5.76
C GLN A 455 -30.41 2.18 -5.14
N THR A 456 -30.04 2.85 -4.06
CA THR A 456 -30.90 3.78 -3.31
C THR A 456 -30.13 5.08 -3.07
N GLY A 457 -30.23 6.03 -4.00
CA GLY A 457 -29.41 7.25 -4.00
C GLY A 457 -28.14 7.11 -4.84
N GLY A 458 -27.13 7.95 -4.55
CA GLY A 458 -25.88 7.99 -5.29
C GLY A 458 -26.06 8.44 -6.75
N GLY A 459 -25.10 8.08 -7.60
CA GLY A 459 -25.10 8.45 -9.01
C GLY A 459 -24.59 7.36 -9.94
N LEU A 460 -25.03 7.41 -11.19
CA LEU A 460 -24.45 6.65 -12.30
C LEU A 460 -23.90 7.65 -13.32
N SER A 461 -22.59 7.64 -13.52
CA SER A 461 -21.90 8.48 -14.50
C SER A 461 -21.52 7.62 -15.69
N ILE A 462 -22.30 7.69 -16.75
CA ILE A 462 -22.17 6.85 -17.93
C ILE A 462 -21.35 7.57 -18.99
N ASP A 463 -20.18 7.03 -19.33
CA ASP A 463 -19.42 7.55 -20.46
C ASP A 463 -19.95 6.93 -21.76
N ALA A 464 -20.26 7.77 -22.72
CA ALA A 464 -20.91 7.42 -23.97
C ALA A 464 -20.20 8.11 -25.14
N ALA A 465 -19.51 7.34 -25.97
CA ALA A 465 -18.97 7.85 -27.23
C ALA A 465 -20.10 8.13 -28.23
N ASN A 466 -21.11 7.25 -28.28
CA ASN A 466 -22.32 7.35 -29.09
C ASN A 466 -23.36 6.32 -28.60
N ALA A 467 -24.52 6.23 -29.27
CA ALA A 467 -25.62 5.33 -28.87
C ALA A 467 -25.31 3.81 -28.97
N THR A 468 -24.17 3.40 -29.53
CA THR A 468 -23.77 1.98 -29.64
C THR A 468 -22.49 1.65 -28.88
N SER A 469 -21.73 2.65 -28.45
CA SER A 469 -20.50 2.51 -27.66
C SER A 469 -20.58 3.42 -26.43
N TYR A 470 -20.98 2.81 -25.31
CA TYR A 470 -21.19 3.46 -24.02
C TYR A 470 -21.10 2.44 -22.89
N GLY A 471 -20.87 2.92 -21.67
CA GLY A 471 -20.93 2.10 -20.46
C GLY A 471 -22.38 1.82 -20.00
N TYR A 472 -22.59 0.69 -19.34
CA TYR A 472 -23.89 0.36 -18.74
C TYR A 472 -23.71 -0.78 -17.74
N LEU A 473 -24.72 -1.00 -16.88
CA LEU A 473 -24.82 -2.18 -16.03
C LEU A 473 -25.71 -3.24 -16.70
N ASP A 474 -25.19 -4.46 -16.86
CA ASP A 474 -25.92 -5.65 -17.31
C ASP A 474 -26.11 -6.61 -16.14
N VAL A 475 -27.29 -6.61 -15.56
CA VAL A 475 -27.58 -7.33 -14.31
C VAL A 475 -28.28 -8.64 -14.65
N SER A 476 -27.69 -9.79 -14.31
CA SER A 476 -28.30 -11.09 -14.61
C SER A 476 -29.53 -11.40 -13.74
N GLY A 477 -29.59 -10.82 -12.54
CA GLY A 477 -30.70 -10.97 -11.60
C GLY A 477 -31.67 -9.79 -11.62
N ASN A 478 -32.28 -9.52 -10.47
CA ASN A 478 -33.17 -8.37 -10.28
C ASN A 478 -32.36 -7.07 -10.23
N ALA A 479 -32.89 -6.00 -10.81
CA ALA A 479 -32.36 -4.65 -10.68
C ALA A 479 -33.40 -3.71 -10.07
N SER A 480 -33.05 -3.07 -8.95
CA SER A 480 -33.84 -2.00 -8.35
C SER A 480 -33.00 -0.73 -8.27
N VAL A 481 -33.45 0.36 -8.89
CA VAL A 481 -32.72 1.63 -8.93
C VAL A 481 -33.68 2.74 -8.54
N SER A 482 -33.40 3.41 -7.43
CA SER A 482 -34.23 4.50 -6.93
C SER A 482 -33.43 5.72 -6.53
N ASN A 483 -34.04 6.89 -6.68
CA ASN A 483 -33.49 8.19 -6.27
C ASN A 483 -32.06 8.46 -6.79
N THR A 484 -31.73 7.92 -7.96
CA THR A 484 -30.39 8.01 -8.54
C THR A 484 -30.27 9.21 -9.48
N ALA A 485 -29.14 9.91 -9.39
CA ALA A 485 -28.73 10.91 -10.38
C ALA A 485 -27.92 10.25 -11.51
N ILE A 486 -28.43 10.26 -12.74
CA ILE A 486 -27.78 9.64 -13.91
C ILE A 486 -27.17 10.74 -14.79
N SER A 487 -25.85 10.74 -14.94
CA SER A 487 -25.13 11.63 -15.84
C SER A 487 -24.72 10.88 -17.11
N LEU A 488 -25.01 11.45 -18.27
CA LEU A 488 -24.40 11.02 -19.54
C LEU A 488 -23.23 11.96 -19.88
N ASN A 489 -22.06 11.38 -20.15
CA ASN A 489 -20.86 12.12 -20.52
C ASN A 489 -20.39 11.69 -21.91
N GLY A 490 -20.17 12.64 -22.82
CA GLY A 490 -19.69 12.29 -24.15
C GLY A 490 -19.79 13.41 -25.17
N GLY A 491 -18.91 13.41 -26.15
CA GLY A 491 -18.94 14.37 -27.26
C GLY A 491 -19.95 14.03 -28.36
N GLY A 492 -20.38 12.77 -28.47
CA GLY A 492 -21.27 12.28 -29.54
C GLY A 492 -22.76 12.23 -29.17
N LEU A 493 -23.15 12.92 -28.09
CA LEU A 493 -24.53 12.96 -27.60
C LEU A 493 -25.41 13.85 -28.49
N ALA A 494 -26.55 13.32 -28.92
CA ALA A 494 -27.50 14.02 -29.79
C ALA A 494 -28.95 13.70 -29.43
N ALA A 495 -29.85 14.65 -29.72
CA ALA A 495 -31.28 14.46 -29.54
C ALA A 495 -31.79 13.24 -30.34
N GLY A 496 -32.70 12.48 -29.73
CA GLY A 496 -33.24 11.23 -30.27
C GLY A 496 -32.44 9.97 -29.91
N GLN A 497 -31.21 10.11 -29.41
CA GLN A 497 -30.43 8.96 -28.93
C GLN A 497 -30.98 8.43 -27.60
N SER A 498 -30.90 7.12 -27.41
CA SER A 498 -31.32 6.44 -26.19
C SER A 498 -30.25 5.47 -25.69
N TYR A 499 -30.07 5.42 -24.36
CA TYR A 499 -29.02 4.66 -23.67
C TYR A 499 -29.65 3.76 -22.61
N SER A 500 -29.45 2.45 -22.71
CA SER A 500 -29.92 1.51 -21.68
C SER A 500 -28.86 1.43 -20.58
N VAL A 501 -29.01 2.22 -19.52
CA VAL A 501 -27.96 2.40 -18.51
C VAL A 501 -27.94 1.30 -17.45
N VAL A 502 -29.08 0.68 -17.18
CA VAL A 502 -29.19 -0.53 -16.35
C VAL A 502 -30.14 -1.50 -17.03
N ARG A 503 -29.71 -2.74 -17.25
CA ARG A 503 -30.47 -3.79 -17.91
C ARG A 503 -30.70 -4.93 -16.91
N ALA A 504 -31.94 -5.24 -16.62
CA ALA A 504 -32.29 -6.34 -15.72
C ALA A 504 -32.59 -7.62 -16.52
N GLY A 505 -31.95 -8.73 -16.13
CA GLY A 505 -32.29 -10.08 -16.59
C GLY A 505 -33.48 -10.69 -15.85
N GLY A 506 -33.72 -10.24 -14.60
CA GLY A 506 -34.87 -10.58 -13.78
C GLY A 506 -35.93 -9.47 -13.73
N SER A 507 -36.45 -9.19 -12.54
CA SER A 507 -37.39 -8.08 -12.33
C SER A 507 -36.69 -6.71 -12.31
N ALA A 508 -37.39 -5.69 -12.81
CA ALA A 508 -36.91 -4.32 -12.91
C ALA A 508 -37.82 -3.39 -12.10
N ALA A 509 -37.25 -2.63 -11.17
CA ALA A 509 -37.97 -1.64 -10.37
C ALA A 509 -37.21 -0.31 -10.36
N TYR A 510 -37.68 0.67 -11.14
CA TYR A 510 -37.04 1.97 -11.30
C TYR A 510 -37.98 3.10 -10.87
N SER A 511 -37.57 3.94 -9.91
CA SER A 511 -38.42 5.02 -9.38
C SER A 511 -37.63 6.23 -8.88
N GLY A 512 -38.14 7.44 -9.08
CA GLY A 512 -37.51 8.67 -8.56
C GLY A 512 -36.12 8.99 -9.12
N ASN A 513 -35.70 8.34 -10.21
CA ASN A 513 -34.41 8.60 -10.86
C ASN A 513 -34.48 9.88 -11.71
N THR A 514 -33.38 10.60 -11.77
CA THR A 514 -33.20 11.78 -12.63
C THR A 514 -32.06 11.53 -13.61
N ALA A 515 -32.12 12.17 -14.78
CA ALA A 515 -31.05 12.10 -15.77
C ALA A 515 -30.68 13.50 -16.26
N PHE A 516 -29.41 13.70 -16.59
CA PHE A 516 -28.88 14.92 -17.19
C PHE A 516 -27.65 14.61 -18.05
N VAL A 517 -27.24 15.58 -18.87
CA VAL A 517 -25.97 15.54 -19.62
C VAL A 517 -24.96 16.39 -18.86
N SER A 518 -23.74 15.89 -18.63
CA SER A 518 -22.73 16.61 -17.82
C SER A 518 -22.31 17.94 -18.41
N THR A 519 -22.28 18.04 -19.74
CA THR A 519 -22.13 19.28 -20.48
C THR A 519 -23.47 19.64 -21.13
N ASN A 520 -24.10 20.72 -20.67
CA ASN A 520 -25.34 21.16 -21.26
C ASN A 520 -25.08 21.71 -22.67
N ASN A 521 -25.35 20.88 -23.67
CA ASN A 521 -25.22 21.20 -25.10
C ASN A 521 -26.60 21.46 -25.75
N GLY A 522 -27.57 22.00 -24.99
CA GLY A 522 -28.95 22.15 -25.45
C GLY A 522 -29.72 20.82 -25.49
N LEU A 523 -29.37 19.90 -24.59
CA LEU A 523 -29.96 18.57 -24.48
C LEU A 523 -30.58 18.37 -23.10
N LEU A 524 -31.79 17.83 -23.08
CA LEU A 524 -32.44 17.29 -21.89
C LEU A 524 -32.35 15.77 -21.90
N ALA A 525 -32.16 15.16 -20.73
CA ALA A 525 -32.18 13.72 -20.56
C ALA A 525 -33.43 13.33 -19.76
N GLN A 526 -34.18 12.34 -20.25
CA GLN A 526 -35.34 11.81 -19.54
C GLN A 526 -35.21 10.31 -19.36
N THR A 527 -35.58 9.82 -18.18
CA THR A 527 -35.58 8.39 -17.85
C THR A 527 -36.89 7.74 -18.26
N SER A 528 -36.84 6.53 -18.78
CA SER A 528 -37.99 5.66 -19.02
C SER A 528 -37.63 4.21 -18.73
N THR A 529 -38.64 3.32 -18.71
CA THR A 529 -38.41 1.87 -18.60
C THR A 529 -38.87 1.21 -19.90
N SER A 530 -37.99 0.46 -20.55
CA SER A 530 -38.28 -0.25 -21.80
C SER A 530 -37.62 -1.62 -21.80
N GLY A 531 -38.41 -2.68 -22.03
CA GLY A 531 -37.89 -4.05 -22.08
C GLY A 531 -37.14 -4.50 -20.81
N GLY A 532 -37.51 -3.99 -19.64
CA GLY A 532 -36.82 -4.26 -18.36
C GLY A 532 -35.55 -3.41 -18.13
N ALA A 533 -35.15 -2.58 -19.10
CA ALA A 533 -34.02 -1.66 -18.95
C ALA A 533 -34.47 -0.27 -18.47
N LEU A 534 -33.63 0.35 -17.64
CA LEU A 534 -33.67 1.78 -17.34
C LEU A 534 -33.00 2.51 -18.51
N VAL A 535 -33.78 3.28 -19.25
CA VAL A 535 -33.35 3.93 -20.49
C VAL A 535 -33.32 5.44 -20.28
N VAL A 536 -32.23 6.09 -20.72
CA VAL A 536 -32.13 7.54 -20.81
C VAL A 536 -32.24 7.97 -22.26
N THR A 537 -33.23 8.80 -22.58
CA THR A 537 -33.43 9.36 -23.93
C THR A 537 -33.11 10.85 -23.94
N LEU A 538 -32.39 11.29 -24.97
CA LEU A 538 -32.02 12.69 -25.16
C LEU A 538 -33.03 13.43 -26.01
N PHE A 539 -33.42 14.62 -25.57
CA PHE A 539 -34.33 15.53 -26.27
C PHE A 539 -33.68 16.91 -26.44
N PRO A 540 -34.11 17.72 -27.43
CA PRO A 540 -33.70 19.12 -27.48
C PRO A 540 -34.19 19.87 -26.23
N ASP A 541 -33.32 20.65 -25.61
CA ASP A 541 -33.71 21.58 -24.56
C ASP A 541 -34.39 22.82 -25.17
N ALA A 542 -35.69 22.69 -25.48
CA ALA A 542 -36.48 23.78 -26.02
C ALA A 542 -36.79 24.89 -24.99
N GLN A 543 -36.44 24.70 -23.71
CA GLN A 543 -36.71 25.70 -22.65
C GLN A 543 -35.48 26.54 -22.33
N HIS A 544 -34.27 26.02 -22.53
CA HIS A 544 -33.07 26.84 -22.70
C HIS A 544 -32.79 27.05 -24.18
N HIS A 545 -33.53 27.97 -24.81
CA HIS A 545 -33.01 28.67 -25.96
C HIS A 545 -31.68 29.32 -25.54
N TYR A 546 -30.56 28.68 -25.84
CA TYR A 546 -29.32 29.42 -25.96
C TYR A 546 -29.59 30.46 -27.04
N TRP A 547 -29.54 31.73 -26.65
CA TRP A 547 -29.63 32.83 -27.59
C TRP A 547 -28.38 32.76 -28.48
N ASP A 548 -28.42 31.96 -29.54
CA ASP A 548 -27.47 32.12 -30.62
C ASP A 548 -27.81 33.48 -31.25
N GLY A 549 -26.84 34.38 -31.34
CA GLY A 549 -27.08 35.76 -31.78
C GLY A 549 -27.49 35.90 -33.25
N THR A 550 -28.14 34.90 -33.86
CA THR A 550 -28.43 34.85 -35.30
C THR A 550 -29.84 35.32 -35.67
N ASN A 551 -30.70 35.61 -34.68
CA ASN A 551 -32.03 36.20 -34.91
C ASN A 551 -32.09 37.71 -34.65
N THR A 552 -31.02 38.43 -34.99
CA THR A 552 -31.07 39.88 -35.24
C THR A 552 -30.92 40.13 -36.74
N GLY A 553 -32.04 40.45 -37.40
CA GLY A 553 -31.95 41.39 -38.52
C GLY A 553 -31.31 42.68 -38.01
N ALA A 554 -30.62 43.42 -38.89
CA ALA A 554 -29.77 44.58 -38.59
C ALA A 554 -30.48 45.79 -37.92
N ASP A 555 -31.68 45.60 -37.38
CA ASP A 555 -32.66 46.63 -37.04
C ASP A 555 -33.27 46.43 -35.64
N GLY A 556 -32.93 45.34 -34.92
CA GLY A 556 -33.27 45.19 -33.49
C GLY A 556 -34.77 45.09 -33.13
N ALA A 557 -35.65 44.63 -34.02
CA ALA A 557 -37.07 44.43 -33.71
C ALA A 557 -37.44 42.94 -33.51
N ILE A 558 -38.08 42.63 -32.36
CA ILE A 558 -38.64 41.32 -32.03
C ILE A 558 -39.83 41.02 -32.95
N ALA A 559 -39.78 39.95 -33.74
CA ALA A 559 -40.90 39.46 -34.54
C ALA A 559 -42.04 38.98 -33.61
N ARG A 560 -43.04 39.84 -33.38
CA ARG A 560 -44.27 39.47 -32.67
C ARG A 560 -45.20 38.70 -33.61
N GLY A 561 -45.34 37.41 -33.40
CA GLY A 561 -46.49 36.65 -33.87
C GLY A 561 -47.74 37.05 -33.07
N GLY A 562 -48.66 37.80 -33.69
CA GLY A 562 -49.89 38.24 -33.05
C GLY A 562 -51.04 38.39 -34.04
N ARG A 563 -52.04 37.51 -33.92
CA ARG A 563 -53.28 37.49 -34.72
C ARG A 563 -54.05 38.81 -34.60
N ALA A 564 -54.40 39.40 -35.74
CA ALA A 564 -55.27 40.58 -35.80
C ALA A 564 -56.76 40.18 -35.79
N ARG A 565 -57.54 40.77 -34.87
CA ARG A 565 -59.00 40.93 -35.00
C ARG A 565 -59.39 42.39 -34.68
N GLY A 566 -59.88 43.08 -35.71
CA GLY A 566 -61.00 44.06 -35.73
C GLY A 566 -61.03 45.32 -34.84
N ARG A 567 -60.77 46.49 -35.46
CA ARG A 567 -61.62 47.73 -35.60
C ARG A 567 -62.21 48.45 -34.33
N PRO A 568 -62.61 49.77 -34.40
CA PRO A 568 -61.89 51.06 -34.60
C PRO A 568 -62.35 52.17 -33.56
N PRO A 569 -62.30 53.52 -33.81
CA PRO A 569 -61.19 54.43 -33.49
C PRO A 569 -61.55 55.69 -32.63
N ALA A 570 -60.51 56.50 -32.36
CA ALA A 570 -60.46 57.98 -32.28
C ALA A 570 -60.55 58.73 -30.92
N ARG A 571 -59.46 59.47 -30.60
CA ARG A 571 -59.36 60.93 -30.29
C ARG A 571 -57.93 61.23 -29.83
N THR A 572 -57.08 61.92 -30.58
CA THR A 572 -56.90 63.39 -30.72
C THR A 572 -56.94 64.20 -29.42
N GLY A 573 -55.77 64.73 -29.01
CA GLY A 573 -55.65 65.89 -28.12
C GLY A 573 -54.47 65.83 -27.15
N PRO A 574 -53.80 66.96 -26.82
CA PRO A 574 -52.34 67.01 -26.71
C PRO A 574 -51.76 67.04 -25.28
N ALA A 575 -50.45 66.83 -25.22
CA ALA A 575 -49.60 66.94 -24.03
C ALA A 575 -49.54 68.36 -23.43
N PRO A 576 -49.19 68.46 -22.14
CA PRO A 576 -48.20 69.46 -21.73
C PRO A 576 -47.09 68.90 -20.81
N THR A 577 -45.87 69.18 -21.24
CA THR A 577 -44.69 69.68 -20.49
C THR A 577 -44.41 69.21 -19.05
N ALA A 578 -43.19 68.70 -18.89
CA ALA A 578 -42.51 68.33 -17.64
C ALA A 578 -42.30 69.48 -16.64
N PRO A 579 -41.98 69.13 -15.38
CA PRO A 579 -40.87 69.80 -14.71
C PRO A 579 -39.86 68.85 -14.06
N ALA A 580 -38.70 69.44 -13.84
CA ALA A 580 -37.40 68.89 -13.50
C ALA A 580 -37.31 68.17 -12.14
N THR A 581 -36.55 67.08 -12.19
CA THR A 581 -35.54 66.58 -11.24
C THR A 581 -35.46 67.21 -9.84
N ALA A 582 -35.75 66.41 -8.82
CA ALA A 582 -35.07 66.46 -7.54
C ALA A 582 -34.81 65.02 -7.05
N SER A 583 -33.52 64.77 -6.82
CA SER A 583 -32.85 63.55 -6.42
C SER A 583 -33.22 63.07 -5.03
N TRP A 584 -33.55 61.78 -4.87
CA TRP A 584 -33.21 60.98 -3.69
C TRP A 584 -32.85 59.55 -4.13
N THR A 585 -31.66 59.14 -3.71
CA THR A 585 -30.88 57.95 -4.10
C THR A 585 -31.46 56.63 -3.60
N PRO A 586 -31.49 55.55 -4.43
CA PRO A 586 -31.57 54.18 -3.95
C PRO A 586 -30.19 53.58 -3.69
N ARG A 587 -30.15 52.76 -2.64
CA ARG A 587 -29.10 51.85 -2.19
C ARG A 587 -28.32 51.17 -3.32
N THR A 588 -26.99 51.16 -3.19
CA THR A 588 -26.10 50.16 -3.79
C THR A 588 -25.05 49.72 -2.75
N CYS A 589 -24.87 48.40 -2.60
CA CYS A 589 -23.60 47.82 -2.17
C CYS A 589 -23.18 46.82 -3.27
N ALA A 590 -22.15 47.22 -4.02
CA ALA A 590 -21.36 46.42 -4.96
C ALA A 590 -20.39 45.52 -4.16
N ARG A 591 -20.15 44.26 -4.54
CA ARG A 591 -19.21 43.72 -5.56
C ARG A 591 -17.75 44.19 -5.44
N CYS A 592 -16.89 43.16 -5.34
CA CYS A 592 -15.43 43.17 -5.26
C CYS A 592 -14.72 43.61 -6.56
N SER A 593 -13.55 44.24 -6.42
CA SER A 593 -12.45 44.18 -7.39
C SER A 593 -11.08 44.48 -6.75
N ALA A 594 -10.14 43.56 -6.97
CA ALA A 594 -8.66 43.62 -7.09
C ALA A 594 -7.78 44.71 -6.42
N ALA A 595 -6.75 44.19 -5.70
CA ALA A 595 -5.32 44.55 -5.50
C ALA A 595 -4.78 45.99 -5.74
N PRO A 596 -3.77 46.45 -4.98
CA PRO A 596 -2.36 46.18 -5.37
C PRO A 596 -1.27 46.08 -4.26
N ARG A 597 -0.13 45.48 -4.64
CA ARG A 597 1.29 45.72 -4.23
C ARG A 597 1.85 45.25 -2.86
N GLU A 598 2.86 44.38 -2.95
CA GLU A 598 3.97 44.06 -2.01
C GLU A 598 5.05 45.19 -1.96
N PRO A 599 6.13 45.20 -1.11
CA PRO A 599 6.93 44.05 -0.59
C PRO A 599 7.60 44.15 0.82
N SER A 600 8.13 43.03 1.36
CA SER A 600 9.55 42.88 1.80
C SER A 600 9.81 41.60 2.63
N LEU A 601 10.66 40.72 2.09
CA LEU A 601 11.36 39.65 2.80
C LEU A 601 12.85 39.75 2.39
N SER A 602 13.74 39.88 3.37
CA SER A 602 15.18 39.99 3.18
C SER A 602 15.87 38.61 3.19
N THR A 603 16.68 38.36 2.18
CA THR A 603 17.65 37.25 2.02
C THR A 603 19.01 37.60 2.69
N PRO A 604 19.98 36.67 2.77
CA PRO A 604 20.99 36.45 1.70
C PRO A 604 21.43 34.96 1.58
N ALA A 605 22.17 34.44 0.61
CA ALA A 605 22.71 34.87 -0.68
C ALA A 605 23.24 33.60 -1.40
N ARG A 606 23.18 33.55 -2.73
CA ARG A 606 24.11 32.78 -3.56
C ARG A 606 24.32 33.52 -4.87
N ALA A 607 25.57 33.91 -5.15
CA ALA A 607 25.97 34.52 -6.41
C ALA A 607 26.66 33.48 -7.34
N PRO A 608 26.64 33.69 -8.68
CA PRO A 608 27.11 32.73 -9.68
C PRO A 608 28.36 33.18 -10.49
N SER A 609 29.00 32.24 -11.16
CA SER A 609 29.78 32.29 -12.44
C SER A 609 30.67 31.04 -12.48
N MET A 610 31.11 30.40 -13.58
CA MET A 610 31.28 30.78 -14.99
C MET A 610 31.47 29.48 -15.83
N SER A 611 31.33 29.60 -17.15
CA SER A 611 31.38 28.60 -18.24
C SER A 611 32.74 27.90 -18.46
N ALA A 612 32.76 26.64 -18.96
CA ALA A 612 33.46 26.24 -20.21
C ALA A 612 33.46 24.70 -20.52
N ALA A 613 33.02 24.39 -21.76
CA ALA A 613 33.55 23.43 -22.75
C ALA A 613 33.75 21.92 -22.46
N CYS A 614 33.04 21.05 -23.20
CA CYS A 614 33.54 20.34 -24.41
C CYS A 614 32.62 19.17 -24.80
N SER A 615 32.23 19.12 -26.07
CA SER A 615 31.39 18.10 -26.70
C SER A 615 32.17 17.35 -27.79
N SER A 616 32.09 16.02 -27.79
CA SER A 616 32.57 15.11 -28.85
C SER A 616 31.50 14.05 -29.18
N PRO A 617 31.43 13.51 -30.42
CA PRO A 617 30.19 13.01 -31.05
C PRO A 617 29.95 11.48 -30.90
N PRO A 618 28.76 10.97 -31.26
CA PRO A 618 28.43 9.55 -31.19
C PRO A 618 28.86 8.77 -32.44
N THR A 619 29.42 7.59 -32.21
CA THR A 619 29.81 6.60 -33.23
C THR A 619 28.58 5.82 -33.71
N ALA A 620 28.32 5.84 -35.01
CA ALA A 620 27.30 5.00 -35.67
C ALA A 620 27.85 3.59 -35.92
N ILE A 621 27.08 2.55 -35.55
CA ILE A 621 27.32 1.17 -35.99
C ILE A 621 26.16 0.74 -36.89
N ALA A 622 26.50 0.44 -38.14
CA ALA A 622 25.60 0.02 -39.20
C ALA A 622 25.20 -1.46 -39.09
N SER A 623 23.93 -1.76 -39.37
CA SER A 623 23.45 -3.11 -39.71
C SER A 623 23.85 -3.49 -41.14
N PRO A 624 24.19 -4.76 -41.42
CA PRO A 624 24.17 -5.29 -42.77
C PRO A 624 22.93 -6.14 -43.04
N ALA A 625 22.39 -5.94 -44.24
CA ALA A 625 21.24 -6.62 -44.80
C ALA A 625 21.55 -8.06 -45.29
N ARG A 626 20.46 -8.84 -45.38
CA ARG A 626 20.32 -10.15 -46.03
C ARG A 626 21.05 -10.29 -47.37
N ARG A 627 21.60 -11.49 -47.63
CA ARG A 627 21.57 -12.13 -48.95
C ARG A 627 21.15 -13.59 -48.84
N SER A 628 20.34 -13.95 -49.82
CA SER A 628 19.81 -15.26 -50.20
C SER A 628 20.91 -16.24 -50.65
N ALA A 629 20.79 -17.49 -50.18
CA ALA A 629 20.83 -18.73 -50.95
C ALA A 629 20.07 -19.79 -50.13
#